data_AF-A0A257SQ98-F1
#
_entry.id   AF-A0A257SQ98-F1
#
_cell.length_a   1.000
_cell.length_b   1.000
_cell.length_c   1.000
_cell.angle_alpha   90.00
_cell.angle_beta   90.00
_cell.angle_gamma   90.00
#
_symmetry.space_group_name_H-M   'P 1'
#
loop_
_entity.id
_entity.type
_entity.pdbx_description
1 polymer ?
#
loop_
_entity_poly.entity_id
_entity_poly.type
_entity_poly.pdbx_seq_one_letter_code
_entity_poly.pdbx_strand_id
1 'polypeptide(L)'
;MSERTALYEGKAKIVLQGEGVPTHFIRRLNARESLVRRLEMIPVECVVRNRAAGSLSKRLGIEEGRILEPPTLEFFLKNDALHDPMINTSHIRTFGWATTEEVEAMRRWTMRVNILLSALFAKANLILVDFKLEFGRFDGELYLGDEFSPDGCRLWDARSLEKMDKDRFRRNLGGVVEAYIEVARRLGVPLPAVS
;
A
#
# COMPACT_ATOMS: atom_id res chain seq x y z
N MET A 1 5.22 -14.94 3.43
CA MET A 1 5.01 -13.75 4.28
C MET A 1 5.71 -13.96 5.60
N SER A 2 6.50 -13.01 6.10
CA SER A 2 7.12 -13.14 7.43
C SER A 2 6.06 -12.90 8.52
N GLU A 3 6.23 -13.49 9.70
CA GLU A 3 5.36 -13.26 10.87
C GLU A 3 5.25 -11.77 11.24
N ARG A 4 6.30 -11.01 10.96
CA ARG A 4 6.35 -9.56 11.17
C ARG A 4 5.45 -8.83 10.19
N THR A 5 5.49 -9.17 8.91
CA THR A 5 4.66 -8.60 7.83
C THR A 5 3.17 -8.75 8.15
N ALA A 6 2.75 -9.92 8.63
CA ALA A 6 1.36 -10.21 9.00
C ALA A 6 0.86 -9.37 10.19
N LEU A 7 1.75 -8.98 11.11
CA LEU A 7 1.40 -8.15 12.25
C LEU A 7 1.15 -6.67 11.87
N TYR A 8 1.90 -6.11 10.90
CA TYR A 8 1.60 -4.78 10.33
C TYR A 8 0.26 -4.78 9.64
N GLU A 9 0.05 -5.80 8.82
CA GLU A 9 -1.12 -5.94 7.98
C GLU A 9 -2.38 -5.96 8.85
N GLY A 10 -2.37 -6.77 9.92
CA GLY A 10 -3.46 -6.80 10.90
C GLY A 10 -3.72 -5.43 11.54
N LYS A 11 -2.68 -4.72 11.97
CA LYS A 11 -2.85 -3.39 12.60
C LYS A 11 -3.42 -2.36 11.63
N ALA A 12 -2.85 -2.27 10.42
CA ALA A 12 -3.32 -1.33 9.41
C ALA A 12 -4.76 -1.61 9.00
N LYS A 13 -5.12 -2.87 8.79
CA LYS A 13 -6.49 -3.27 8.43
C LYS A 13 -7.49 -2.95 9.54
N ILE A 14 -7.15 -3.20 10.81
CA ILE A 14 -8.00 -2.82 11.95
C ILE A 14 -8.23 -1.31 11.99
N VAL A 15 -7.18 -0.50 11.77
CA VAL A 15 -7.31 0.97 11.73
C VAL A 15 -8.21 1.40 10.57
N LEU A 16 -7.98 0.87 9.36
CA LEU A 16 -8.77 1.23 8.17
C LEU A 16 -10.25 0.82 8.33
N GLN A 17 -10.53 -0.37 8.87
CA GLN A 17 -11.90 -0.81 9.17
C GLN A 17 -12.58 0.06 10.23
N GLY A 18 -11.86 0.41 11.31
CA GLY A 18 -12.38 1.31 12.35
C GLY A 18 -12.75 2.70 11.83
N GLU A 19 -12.13 3.12 10.72
CA GLU A 19 -12.38 4.39 10.02
C GLU A 19 -13.39 4.25 8.86
N GLY A 20 -14.05 3.09 8.75
CA GLY A 20 -15.13 2.83 7.78
C GLY A 20 -14.68 2.42 6.38
N VAL A 21 -13.41 2.07 6.17
CA VAL A 21 -12.94 1.54 4.87
C VAL A 21 -13.42 0.10 4.72
N PRO A 22 -14.16 -0.25 3.65
CA PRO A 22 -14.57 -1.63 3.40
C PRO A 22 -13.33 -2.44 3.01
N THR A 23 -12.97 -3.45 3.80
CA THR A 23 -11.83 -4.33 3.52
C THR A 23 -12.25 -5.80 3.47
N HIS A 24 -11.54 -6.64 2.73
CA HIS A 24 -11.76 -8.09 2.76
C HIS A 24 -11.47 -8.74 4.12
N PHE A 25 -10.70 -8.10 4.99
CA PHE A 25 -10.36 -8.63 6.30
C PHE A 25 -11.58 -8.93 7.16
N ILE A 26 -11.58 -10.08 7.83
CA ILE A 26 -12.62 -10.47 8.79
C ILE A 26 -12.02 -10.50 10.19
N ARG A 27 -10.98 -11.31 10.39
CA ARG A 27 -10.27 -11.42 11.66
C ARG A 27 -8.93 -12.12 11.48
N ARG A 28 -8.03 -11.92 12.44
CA ARG A 28 -6.78 -12.70 12.53
C ARG A 28 -7.07 -14.10 13.07
N LEU A 29 -6.37 -15.11 12.54
CA LEU A 29 -6.44 -16.50 13.03
C LEU A 29 -5.26 -16.81 13.96
N ASN A 30 -4.05 -16.42 13.56
CA ASN A 30 -2.82 -16.56 14.35
C ASN A 30 -1.77 -15.51 13.88
N ALA A 31 -0.51 -15.68 14.26
CA ALA A 31 0.55 -14.72 13.94
C ALA A 31 0.87 -14.60 12.42
N ARG A 32 0.44 -15.56 11.60
CA ARG A 32 0.77 -15.63 10.16
C ARG A 32 -0.46 -15.74 9.25
N GLU A 33 -1.64 -15.96 9.81
CA GLU A 33 -2.85 -16.22 9.05
C GLU A 33 -3.99 -15.29 9.45
N SER A 34 -4.72 -14.83 8.43
CA SER A 34 -5.92 -14.01 8.57
C SER A 34 -7.06 -14.62 7.77
N LEU A 35 -8.26 -14.53 8.31
CA LEU A 35 -9.49 -14.85 7.60
C LEU A 35 -9.95 -13.62 6.82
N VAL A 36 -10.17 -13.81 5.52
CA VAL A 36 -10.58 -12.76 4.59
C VAL A 36 -11.78 -13.20 3.75
N ARG A 37 -12.54 -12.24 3.22
CA ARG A 37 -13.53 -12.46 2.17
C ARG A 37 -12.80 -12.80 0.87
N ARG A 38 -13.27 -13.83 0.18
CA ARG A 38 -12.76 -14.16 -1.15
C ARG A 38 -13.33 -13.17 -2.16
N LEU A 39 -12.52 -12.23 -2.62
CA LEU A 39 -12.92 -11.23 -3.59
C LEU A 39 -12.72 -11.74 -5.04
N GLU A 40 -13.55 -11.28 -5.96
CA GLU A 40 -13.25 -11.26 -7.39
C GLU A 40 -12.37 -10.04 -7.67
N MET A 41 -11.05 -10.26 -7.82
CA MET A 41 -10.08 -9.16 -7.93
C MET A 41 -10.22 -8.40 -9.25
N ILE A 42 -10.21 -7.08 -9.17
CA ILE A 42 -10.06 -6.20 -10.33
C ILE A 42 -8.57 -6.17 -10.68
N PRO A 43 -8.16 -6.43 -11.93
CA PRO A 43 -6.75 -6.52 -12.31
C PRO A 43 -6.11 -5.12 -12.46
N VAL A 44 -6.39 -4.21 -11.53
CA VAL A 44 -5.91 -2.83 -11.53
C VAL A 44 -5.29 -2.50 -10.18
N GLU A 45 -4.03 -2.13 -10.21
CA GLU A 45 -3.31 -1.61 -9.07
C GLU A 45 -3.52 -0.08 -8.98
N CYS A 46 -3.94 0.39 -7.81
CA CYS A 46 -4.11 1.82 -7.53
C CYS A 46 -2.90 2.32 -6.73
N VAL A 47 -2.04 3.12 -7.35
CA VAL A 47 -0.81 3.62 -6.72
C VAL A 47 -0.93 5.11 -6.44
N VAL A 48 -0.87 5.47 -5.16
CA VAL A 48 -0.85 6.88 -4.74
C VAL A 48 0.55 7.28 -4.31
N ARG A 49 0.95 8.52 -4.62
CA ARG A 49 2.27 9.06 -4.31
C ARG A 49 2.16 10.43 -3.65
N ASN A 50 2.72 10.55 -2.46
CA ASN A 50 2.86 11.82 -1.73
C ASN A 50 4.22 12.47 -2.01
N ARG A 51 5.22 11.69 -2.42
CA ARG A 51 6.53 12.17 -2.90
C ARG A 51 6.96 11.42 -4.14
N ALA A 52 7.74 12.07 -5.00
CA ALA A 52 8.33 11.43 -6.16
C ALA A 52 9.36 10.38 -5.72
N ALA A 53 9.21 9.15 -6.18
CA ALA A 53 10.16 8.07 -5.96
C ALA A 53 9.98 6.98 -7.02
N GLY A 54 10.90 6.00 -7.03
CA GLY A 54 10.73 4.76 -7.78
C GLY A 54 10.49 4.97 -9.28
N SER A 55 9.46 4.30 -9.82
CA SER A 55 9.13 4.36 -11.25
C SER A 55 8.69 5.74 -11.71
N LEU A 56 8.06 6.56 -10.85
CA LEU A 56 7.67 7.93 -11.20
C LEU A 56 8.90 8.79 -11.49
N SER A 57 9.86 8.81 -10.56
CA SER A 57 11.11 9.59 -10.71
C SER A 57 11.88 9.17 -11.96
N LYS A 58 11.99 7.88 -12.22
CA LYS A 58 12.66 7.35 -13.43
C LYS A 58 11.93 7.72 -14.71
N ARG A 59 10.60 7.52 -14.76
CA ARG A 59 9.79 7.72 -15.97
C ARG A 59 9.69 9.19 -16.38
N LEU A 60 9.65 10.10 -15.41
CA LEU A 60 9.43 11.53 -15.67
C LEU A 60 10.66 12.42 -15.42
N GLY A 61 11.79 11.86 -15.02
CA GLY A 61 12.99 12.64 -14.68
C GLY A 61 12.82 13.57 -13.48
N ILE A 62 11.90 13.22 -12.56
CA ILE A 62 11.62 14.02 -11.37
C ILE A 62 12.55 13.59 -10.23
N GLU A 63 13.16 14.58 -9.57
CA GLU A 63 14.01 14.36 -8.39
C GLU A 63 13.28 13.55 -7.31
N GLU A 64 13.95 12.50 -6.80
CA GLU A 64 13.43 11.67 -5.72
C GLU A 64 13.28 12.49 -4.43
N GLY A 65 12.12 12.39 -3.78
CA GLY A 65 11.80 13.10 -2.55
C GLY A 65 11.03 14.39 -2.74
N ARG A 66 10.87 14.88 -3.99
CA ARG A 66 10.01 16.03 -4.30
C ARG A 66 8.59 15.78 -3.77
N ILE A 67 8.07 16.73 -2.99
CA ILE A 67 6.70 16.69 -2.48
C ILE A 67 5.71 16.86 -3.63
N LEU A 68 4.67 16.03 -3.67
CA LEU A 68 3.61 16.07 -4.66
C LEU A 68 2.35 16.61 -3.99
N GLU A 69 2.00 17.85 -4.32
CA GLU A 69 0.82 18.53 -3.80
C GLU A 69 -0.01 19.11 -4.96
N PRO A 70 -1.22 18.56 -5.23
CA PRO A 70 -1.82 17.40 -4.57
C PRO A 70 -1.06 16.07 -4.86
N PRO A 71 -1.23 15.04 -4.02
CA PRO A 71 -0.67 13.71 -4.28
C PRO A 71 -1.20 13.13 -5.60
N THR A 72 -0.38 12.33 -6.28
CA THR A 72 -0.77 11.71 -7.56
C THR A 72 -1.41 10.35 -7.34
N LEU A 73 -2.31 9.97 -8.25
CA LEU A 73 -2.90 8.64 -8.32
C LEU A 73 -2.70 8.07 -9.72
N GLU A 74 -2.05 6.91 -9.80
CA GLU A 74 -1.71 6.20 -11.04
C GLU A 74 -2.33 4.80 -11.02
N PHE A 75 -2.66 4.28 -12.21
CA PHE A 75 -3.17 2.93 -12.37
C PHE A 75 -2.15 2.06 -13.11
N PHE A 76 -2.03 0.80 -12.68
CA PHE A 76 -1.21 -0.20 -13.36
C PHE A 76 -2.04 -1.46 -13.58
N LEU A 77 -1.89 -2.10 -14.74
CA LEU A 77 -2.53 -3.38 -15.02
C LEU A 77 -1.77 -4.46 -14.26
N LYS A 78 -2.45 -5.26 -13.44
CA LYS A 78 -1.81 -6.39 -12.74
C LYS A 78 -1.50 -7.50 -13.74
N ASN A 79 -0.26 -7.55 -14.20
CA ASN A 79 0.23 -8.54 -15.16
C ASN A 79 1.76 -8.64 -15.09
N ASP A 80 2.22 -9.60 -14.28
CA ASP A 80 3.66 -9.82 -14.02
C ASP A 80 4.46 -10.08 -15.31
N ALA A 81 3.87 -10.77 -16.29
CA ALA A 81 4.52 -11.08 -17.56
C ALA A 81 4.77 -9.82 -18.42
N LEU A 82 3.99 -8.76 -18.20
CA LEU A 82 4.15 -7.45 -18.85
C LEU A 82 4.79 -6.40 -17.93
N HIS A 83 5.28 -6.81 -16.76
CA HIS A 83 5.86 -5.92 -15.75
C HIS A 83 4.91 -4.80 -15.30
N ASP A 84 3.63 -5.14 -15.12
CA ASP A 84 2.57 -4.26 -14.63
C ASP A 84 2.52 -2.90 -15.36
N PRO A 85 2.12 -2.87 -16.66
CA PRO A 85 2.19 -1.64 -17.43
C PRO A 85 1.28 -0.57 -16.86
N MET A 86 1.74 0.68 -16.92
CA MET A 86 0.91 1.84 -16.54
C MET A 86 -0.27 1.96 -17.50
N ILE A 87 -1.47 2.14 -16.94
CA ILE A 87 -2.72 2.30 -17.68
C ILE A 87 -3.44 3.57 -17.25
N ASN A 88 -4.51 3.91 -17.96
CA ASN A 88 -5.40 5.01 -17.63
C ASN A 88 -6.85 4.50 -17.57
N THR A 89 -7.77 5.39 -17.21
CA THR A 89 -9.20 5.06 -17.11
C THR A 89 -9.83 4.66 -18.45
N SER A 90 -9.31 5.13 -19.59
CA SER A 90 -9.82 4.73 -20.90
C SER A 90 -9.45 3.29 -21.23
N HIS A 91 -8.26 2.81 -20.84
CA HIS A 91 -7.90 1.40 -20.95
C HIS A 91 -8.82 0.55 -20.06
N ILE A 92 -8.97 0.91 -18.78
CA ILE A 92 -9.81 0.18 -17.81
C ILE A 92 -11.23 -0.01 -18.35
N ARG A 93 -11.83 1.07 -18.86
CA ARG A 93 -13.18 1.06 -19.43
C ARG A 93 -13.25 0.25 -20.73
N THR A 94 -12.31 0.49 -21.67
CA THR A 94 -12.31 -0.17 -22.99
C THR A 94 -12.19 -1.68 -22.89
N PHE A 95 -11.37 -2.17 -21.96
CA PHE A 95 -11.15 -3.61 -21.77
C PHE A 95 -12.09 -4.25 -20.74
N GLY A 96 -13.02 -3.49 -20.17
CA GLY A 96 -14.02 -4.00 -19.24
C GLY A 96 -13.44 -4.53 -17.91
N TRP A 97 -12.27 -4.03 -17.47
CA TRP A 97 -11.66 -4.45 -16.21
C TRP A 97 -12.45 -3.93 -14.99
N ALA A 98 -13.00 -2.72 -15.10
CA ALA A 98 -13.88 -2.13 -14.10
C ALA A 98 -14.87 -1.14 -14.75
N THR A 99 -16.02 -0.97 -14.10
CA THR A 99 -17.02 0.05 -14.43
C THR A 99 -16.53 1.45 -14.06
N THR A 100 -17.20 2.48 -14.57
CA THR A 100 -16.87 3.89 -14.23
C THR A 100 -17.06 4.13 -12.73
N GLU A 101 -18.12 3.57 -12.16
CA GLU A 101 -18.49 3.69 -10.76
C GLU A 101 -17.44 3.03 -9.86
N GLU A 102 -16.94 1.86 -10.26
CA GLU A 102 -15.85 1.16 -9.56
C GLU A 102 -14.53 1.94 -9.64
N VAL A 103 -14.20 2.50 -10.80
CA VAL A 103 -13.00 3.35 -10.94
C VAL A 103 -13.10 4.55 -9.99
N GLU A 104 -14.23 5.25 -9.95
CA GLU A 104 -14.40 6.37 -9.03
C GLU A 104 -14.41 5.94 -7.56
N ALA A 105 -14.97 4.77 -7.23
CA ALA A 105 -14.89 4.21 -5.90
C ALA A 105 -13.45 3.86 -5.50
N MET A 106 -12.68 3.21 -6.37
CA MET A 106 -11.25 2.90 -6.16
C MET A 106 -10.45 4.19 -5.94
N ARG A 107 -10.70 5.25 -6.72
CA ARG A 107 -10.06 6.56 -6.53
C ARG A 107 -10.37 7.15 -5.16
N ARG A 108 -11.66 7.23 -4.80
CA ARG A 108 -12.09 7.78 -3.50
C ARG A 108 -11.51 7.01 -2.33
N TRP A 109 -11.58 5.68 -2.36
CA TRP A 109 -11.02 4.85 -1.29
C TRP A 109 -9.51 4.94 -1.21
N THR A 110 -8.81 4.94 -2.34
CA THR A 110 -7.34 5.08 -2.35
C THR A 110 -6.91 6.42 -1.72
N MET A 111 -7.59 7.51 -2.07
CA MET A 111 -7.30 8.82 -1.47
C MET A 111 -7.68 8.90 0.01
N ARG A 112 -8.79 8.27 0.43
CA ARG A 112 -9.18 8.18 1.84
C ARG A 112 -8.15 7.39 2.64
N VAL A 113 -7.73 6.24 2.14
CA VAL A 113 -6.68 5.40 2.73
C VAL A 113 -5.36 6.17 2.81
N ASN A 114 -5.02 6.98 1.80
CA ASN A 114 -3.82 7.82 1.83
C ASN A 114 -3.83 8.80 3.01
N ILE A 115 -4.96 9.48 3.26
CA ILE A 115 -5.10 10.40 4.40
C ILE A 115 -4.91 9.66 5.72
N LEU A 116 -5.62 8.52 5.90
CA LEU A 116 -5.59 7.74 7.13
C LEU A 116 -4.19 7.19 7.43
N LEU A 117 -3.54 6.61 6.43
CA LEU A 117 -2.20 6.04 6.58
C LEU A 117 -1.15 7.12 6.76
N SER A 118 -1.22 8.23 6.00
CA SER A 118 -0.28 9.35 6.18
C SER A 118 -0.33 9.88 7.60
N ALA A 119 -1.53 10.01 8.19
CA ALA A 119 -1.69 10.40 9.59
C ALA A 119 -1.13 9.34 10.57
N LEU A 120 -1.35 8.06 10.29
CA LEU A 120 -0.81 6.96 11.10
C LEU A 120 0.73 6.96 11.11
N PHE A 121 1.36 7.08 9.94
CA PHE A 121 2.82 7.08 9.81
C PHE A 121 3.45 8.37 10.34
N ALA A 122 2.80 9.53 10.17
CA ALA A 122 3.29 10.77 10.73
C ALA A 122 3.40 10.71 12.27
N LYS A 123 2.43 10.09 12.96
CA LYS A 123 2.50 9.84 14.42
C LYS A 123 3.69 8.97 14.82
N ALA A 124 4.19 8.15 13.90
CA ALA A 124 5.35 7.30 14.06
C ALA A 124 6.66 7.95 13.55
N ASN A 125 6.69 9.25 13.26
CA ASN A 125 7.84 9.94 12.64
C ASN A 125 8.28 9.28 11.31
N LEU A 126 7.31 8.83 10.52
CA LEU A 126 7.53 8.21 9.21
C LEU A 126 6.81 9.02 8.13
N ILE A 127 7.43 9.11 6.96
CA ILE A 127 6.85 9.68 5.75
C ILE A 127 6.33 8.52 4.91
N LEU A 128 5.03 8.53 4.62
CA LEU A 128 4.43 7.66 3.61
C LEU A 128 4.69 8.25 2.22
N VAL A 129 5.67 7.71 1.50
CA VAL A 129 6.13 8.23 0.21
C VAL A 129 5.18 7.84 -0.91
N ASP A 130 4.89 6.56 -1.03
CA ASP A 130 3.88 6.00 -1.91
C ASP A 130 3.41 4.64 -1.39
N PHE A 131 2.27 4.16 -1.90
CA PHE A 131 1.81 2.80 -1.68
C PHE A 131 0.84 2.38 -2.79
N LYS A 132 0.62 1.06 -2.85
CA LYS A 132 -0.27 0.41 -3.80
C LYS A 132 -1.45 -0.23 -3.07
N LEU A 133 -2.64 -0.15 -3.65
CA LEU A 133 -3.82 -0.92 -3.24
C LEU A 133 -4.37 -1.73 -4.40
N GLU A 134 -5.00 -2.86 -4.08
CA GLU A 134 -5.79 -3.67 -5.00
C GLU A 134 -7.21 -3.82 -4.43
N PHE A 135 -8.21 -3.82 -5.31
CA PHE A 135 -9.62 -3.93 -4.93
C PHE A 135 -10.25 -5.14 -5.60
N GLY A 136 -11.34 -5.63 -5.02
CA GLY A 136 -12.13 -6.69 -5.61
C GLY A 136 -13.58 -6.60 -5.19
N ARG A 137 -14.42 -7.35 -5.93
CA ARG A 137 -15.87 -7.41 -5.73
C ARG A 137 -16.23 -8.53 -4.78
N PHE A 138 -17.22 -8.29 -3.93
CA PHE A 138 -17.90 -9.32 -3.15
C PHE A 138 -19.35 -8.90 -2.96
N ASP A 139 -20.29 -9.75 -3.40
CA ASP A 139 -21.74 -9.47 -3.39
C ASP A 139 -22.11 -8.13 -4.04
N GLY A 140 -21.47 -7.79 -5.16
CA GLY A 140 -21.71 -6.55 -5.91
C GLY A 140 -21.07 -5.29 -5.30
N GLU A 141 -20.42 -5.41 -4.15
CA GLU A 141 -19.78 -4.30 -3.44
C GLU A 141 -18.25 -4.34 -3.60
N LEU A 142 -17.63 -3.16 -3.57
CA LEU A 142 -16.18 -3.01 -3.70
C LEU A 142 -15.50 -3.04 -2.33
N TYR A 143 -14.52 -3.93 -2.18
CA TYR A 143 -13.71 -4.04 -0.98
C TYR A 143 -12.24 -3.79 -1.30
N LEU A 144 -11.55 -3.12 -0.38
CA LEU A 144 -10.10 -3.10 -0.34
C LEU A 144 -9.60 -4.53 -0.08
N GLY A 145 -8.92 -5.08 -1.07
CA GLY A 145 -8.30 -6.39 -1.03
C GLY A 145 -6.88 -6.35 -0.48
N ASP A 146 -6.10 -7.36 -0.90
CA ASP A 146 -4.66 -7.58 -0.70
C ASP A 146 -4.07 -7.17 0.68
N GLU A 147 -2.74 -7.10 0.77
CA GLU A 147 -1.99 -6.70 1.95
C GLU A 147 -1.68 -5.20 1.95
N PHE A 148 -1.74 -4.60 3.14
CA PHE A 148 -1.03 -3.35 3.41
C PHE A 148 0.17 -3.67 4.29
N SER A 149 1.36 -3.70 3.69
CA SER A 149 2.60 -4.10 4.35
C SER A 149 3.76 -3.19 3.92
N PRO A 150 4.90 -3.19 4.65
CA PRO A 150 6.13 -2.52 4.21
C PRO A 150 6.67 -2.97 2.84
N ASP A 151 6.18 -4.09 2.29
CA ASP A 151 6.53 -4.53 0.94
C ASP A 151 5.76 -3.75 -0.13
N GLY A 152 4.52 -3.33 0.19
CA GLY A 152 3.59 -2.61 -0.69
C GLY A 152 3.61 -1.08 -0.52
N CYS A 153 4.46 -0.54 0.34
CA CYS A 153 4.62 0.91 0.53
C CYS A 153 6.09 1.34 0.60
N ARG A 154 6.36 2.62 0.32
CA ARG A 154 7.62 3.28 0.62
C ARG A 154 7.47 4.14 1.87
N LEU A 155 8.36 3.91 2.82
CA LEU A 155 8.38 4.56 4.14
C LEU A 155 9.76 5.11 4.39
N TRP A 156 9.86 6.41 4.65
CA TRP A 156 11.12 7.04 5.03
C TRP A 156 11.05 7.58 6.45
N ASP A 157 12.19 7.62 7.13
CA ASP A 157 12.32 8.34 8.40
C ASP A 157 12.05 9.84 8.17
N ALA A 158 11.22 10.45 9.01
CA ALA A 158 10.82 11.85 8.81
C ALA A 158 11.95 12.86 9.08
N ARG A 159 13.01 12.47 9.80
CA ARG A 159 14.14 13.34 10.16
C ARG A 159 15.32 13.14 9.22
N SER A 160 15.73 11.89 9.00
CA SER A 160 16.91 11.56 8.21
C SER A 160 16.61 11.27 6.73
N LEU A 161 15.33 11.10 6.37
CA LEU A 161 14.91 10.60 5.05
C LEU A 161 15.46 9.21 4.71
N GLU A 162 15.94 8.47 5.72
CA GLU A 162 16.40 7.10 5.56
C GLU A 162 15.26 6.21 5.07
N LYS A 163 15.55 5.34 4.09
CA LYS A 163 14.57 4.38 3.56
C LYS A 163 14.35 3.26 4.57
N MET A 164 13.09 3.01 4.93
CA MET A 164 12.67 2.03 5.94
C MET A 164 11.76 0.94 5.35
N ASP A 165 11.85 0.76 4.03
CA ASP A 165 11.01 -0.12 3.24
C ASP A 165 11.83 -1.07 2.35
N LYS A 166 11.14 -1.80 1.46
CA LYS A 166 11.76 -2.79 0.56
C LYS A 166 12.80 -2.20 -0.41
N ASP A 167 12.85 -0.89 -0.63
CA ASP A 167 13.91 -0.24 -1.42
C ASP A 167 15.30 -0.47 -0.81
N ARG A 168 15.41 -0.76 0.50
CA ARG A 168 16.68 -1.18 1.11
C ARG A 168 17.24 -2.45 0.48
N PHE A 169 16.37 -3.41 0.16
CA PHE A 169 16.73 -4.61 -0.59
C PHE A 169 16.98 -4.28 -2.06
N ARG A 170 16.04 -3.56 -2.71
CA ARG A 170 16.12 -3.25 -4.16
C ARG A 170 17.38 -2.45 -4.53
N ARG A 171 17.98 -1.72 -3.58
CA ARG A 171 19.16 -0.86 -3.77
C ARG A 171 20.39 -1.34 -3.00
N ASN A 172 20.38 -2.56 -2.46
CA ASN A 172 21.51 -3.13 -1.70
C ASN A 172 22.01 -2.24 -0.53
N LEU A 173 21.10 -1.58 0.19
CA LEU A 173 21.43 -0.71 1.33
C LEU A 173 21.62 -1.48 2.66
N GLY A 174 21.40 -2.80 2.65
CA GLY A 174 21.42 -3.65 3.85
C GLY A 174 20.31 -3.30 4.86
N GLY A 175 20.28 -3.95 6.01
CA GLY A 175 19.44 -3.53 7.14
C GLY A 175 17.92 -3.65 6.95
N VAL A 176 17.45 -4.52 6.04
CA VAL A 176 16.01 -4.61 5.67
C VAL A 176 15.18 -5.07 6.86
N VAL A 177 15.66 -6.07 7.59
CA VAL A 177 14.95 -6.68 8.72
C VAL A 177 14.87 -5.68 9.89
N GLU A 178 15.97 -4.99 10.15
CA GLU A 178 16.13 -3.97 11.18
C GLU A 178 15.21 -2.78 10.91
N ALA A 179 15.18 -2.32 9.65
CA ALA A 179 14.27 -1.26 9.22
C ALA A 179 12.81 -1.65 9.43
N TYR A 180 12.44 -2.90 9.12
CA TYR A 180 11.08 -3.36 9.37
C TYR A 180 10.82 -3.33 10.87
N ILE A 181 11.62 -4.03 11.69
CA ILE A 181 11.50 -4.02 13.16
C ILE A 181 11.32 -2.61 13.74
N GLU A 182 12.10 -1.64 13.27
CA GLU A 182 11.96 -0.23 13.63
C GLU A 182 10.57 0.33 13.30
N VAL A 183 10.10 0.16 12.06
CA VAL A 183 8.73 0.57 11.68
C VAL A 183 7.68 -0.09 12.57
N ALA A 184 7.83 -1.37 12.94
CA ALA A 184 6.86 -2.06 13.81
C ALA A 184 6.83 -1.45 15.19
N ARG A 185 8.01 -1.19 15.76
CA ARG A 185 8.14 -0.59 17.08
C ARG A 185 7.51 0.80 17.12
N ARG A 186 7.80 1.65 16.12
CA ARG A 186 7.22 3.00 16.04
C ARG A 186 5.71 2.97 15.86
N LEU A 187 5.20 1.98 15.14
CA LEU A 187 3.77 1.76 15.01
C LEU A 187 3.16 1.05 16.23
N GLY A 188 3.92 0.62 17.24
CA GLY A 188 3.41 -0.13 18.39
C GLY A 188 2.81 -1.48 18.01
N VAL A 189 3.43 -2.19 17.06
CA VAL A 189 3.08 -3.56 16.68
C VAL A 189 3.81 -4.53 17.62
N PRO A 190 3.14 -5.48 18.27
CA PRO A 190 3.79 -6.43 19.17
C PRO A 190 4.63 -7.41 18.36
N LEU A 191 5.95 -7.27 18.40
CA LEU A 191 6.88 -8.17 17.72
C LEU A 191 7.12 -9.43 18.59
N PRO A 192 7.20 -10.63 17.99
CA PRO A 192 7.63 -11.82 18.72
C PRO A 192 9.06 -11.63 19.23
N ALA A 193 9.35 -12.20 20.39
CA ALA A 193 10.70 -12.19 20.97
C ALA A 193 11.69 -12.77 19.94
N VAL A 194 12.82 -12.09 19.76
CA VAL A 194 13.90 -12.57 18.89
C VAL A 194 14.52 -13.78 19.59
N SER A 195 14.28 -14.98 19.06
CA SER A 195 15.05 -16.19 19.38
C SER A 195 16.27 -16.28 18.48
#